data_AF-A0A6B3HNJ0-F1
#
_entry.id   AF-A0A6B3HNJ0-F1
#
_cell.length_a   1.000
_cell.length_b   1.000
_cell.length_c   1.000
_cell.angle_alpha   90.00
_cell.angle_beta   90.00
_cell.angle_gamma   90.00
#
_symmetry.space_group_name_H-M   'P 1'
#
loop_
_entity.id
_entity.type
_entity.pdbx_description
1 polymer ?
#
loop_
_entity_poly.entity_id
_entity_poly.type
_entity_poly.pdbx_seq_one_letter_code
_entity_poly.pdbx_strand_id
1 'polypeptide(L)' 'VLELNCQRLLDPDQSHSLLVYTAAPGSESYERLRLLSVIGSQAMT' A
#
# COMPACT_ATOMS: atom_id res chain seq x y z
N VAL A 1 -4.38 -14.98 1.56
CA VAL A 1 -3.32 -14.48 0.65
C VAL A 1 -3.87 -13.26 -0.09
N LEU A 2 -3.10 -12.19 -0.27
CA LEU A 2 -3.50 -11.00 -1.03
C LEU A 2 -2.72 -10.98 -2.35
N GLU A 3 -3.43 -10.77 -3.46
CA GLU A 3 -2.83 -10.51 -4.77
C GLU A 3 -2.79 -9.00 -5.00
N LEU A 4 -1.58 -8.45 -5.12
CA LEU A 4 -1.33 -7.02 -5.15
C LEU A 4 -0.32 -6.66 -6.24
N ASN A 5 -0.51 -5.50 -6.85
CA ASN A 5 0.52 -4.82 -7.61
C ASN A 5 1.42 -4.06 -6.64
N CYS A 6 2.73 -4.10 -6.87
CA CYS A 6 3.71 -3.36 -6.08
C CYS A 6 4.48 -2.39 -6.98
N GLN A 7 4.53 -1.14 -6.56
CA GLN A 7 5.37 -0.11 -7.18
C GLN A 7 6.31 0.48 -6.14
N ARG A 8 7.58 0.62 -6.51
CA ARG A 8 8.57 1.35 -5.71
C ARG A 8 8.81 2.71 -6.34
N LEU A 9 8.64 3.76 -5.56
CA LEU A 9 9.04 5.12 -5.91
C LEU A 9 10.28 5.46 -5.10
N LEU A 10 11.32 5.96 -5.76
CA LEU A 10 12.56 6.37 -5.14
C LEU A 10 12.63 7.89 -5.17
N ASP A 11 13.04 8.49 -4.05
CA ASP A 11 13.51 9.87 -4.01
C ASP A 11 15.04 9.82 -4.19
N PRO A 12 15.56 10.17 -5.38
CA PRO A 12 16.98 10.05 -5.69
C PRO A 12 17.83 11.03 -4.89
N ASP A 13 17.26 12.15 -4.43
CA ASP A 13 18.00 13.20 -3.74
C ASP A 13 18.07 12.94 -2.23
N GLN A 14 17.03 12.32 -1.66
CA GLN A 14 16.91 12.10 -0.22
C GLN A 14 17.09 10.65 0.23
N SER A 15 17.45 9.74 -0.68
CA SER A 15 17.56 8.30 -0.40
C SER A 15 16.30 7.69 0.24
N HIS A 16 15.15 8.32 0.06
CA HIS A 16 13.88 7.79 0.54
C HIS A 16 13.29 6.82 -0.49
N SER A 17 12.47 5.89 0.00
CA SER A 17 11.69 5.02 -0.87
C SER A 17 10.28 4.87 -0.35
N LEU A 18 9.32 4.92 -1.27
CA LEU A 18 7.91 4.66 -1.01
C LEU A 18 7.54 3.36 -1.72
N LEU A 19 6.84 2.47 -1.02
CA LEU A 19 6.23 1.29 -1.60
C LEU A 19 4.71 1.50 -1.67
N VAL A 20 4.16 1.42 -2.87
CA VAL A 20 2.74 1.57 -3.13
C VAL A 20 2.18 0.19 -3.49
N TYR A 21 1.29 -0.31 -2.65
CA TYR A 21 0.53 -1.53 -2.91
C TYR A 21 -0.87 -1.18 -3.38
N THR A 22 -1.29 -1.80 -4.48
CA THR A 22 -2.66 -1.66 -5.02
C THR A 22 -3.21 -3.03 -5.38
N ALA A 23 -4.52 -3.14 -5.54
CA ALA A 23 -5.16 -4.34 -6.04
C ALA A 23 -6.08 -3.97 -7.22
N ALA A 24 -6.39 -4.95 -8.07
CA ALA A 24 -7.33 -4.73 -9.17
C ALA A 24 -8.72 -4.36 -8.61
N PRO A 25 -9.37 -3.27 -9.08
CA PRO A 25 -10.71 -2.90 -8.63
C PRO A 25 -11.72 -4.04 -8.80
N GLY A 26 -12.61 -4.22 -7.81
CA GLY A 26 -13.60 -5.30 -7.79
C GLY A 26 -13.05 -6.68 -7.40
N SER A 27 -11.73 -6.81 -7.18
CA SER A 27 -11.15 -8.05 -6.63
C SER A 27 -11.36 -8.16 -5.13
N GLU A 28 -11.33 -9.39 -4.61
CA GLU A 28 -11.38 -9.64 -3.16
C GLU A 28 -10.19 -9.00 -2.43
N SER A 29 -9.01 -8.97 -3.07
CA SER A 29 -7.82 -8.31 -2.53
C SER A 29 -8.00 -6.80 -2.40
N TYR A 30 -8.77 -6.16 -3.28
CA TYR A 30 -9.07 -4.73 -3.20
C TYR A 30 -9.88 -4.37 -1.96
N GLU A 31 -10.94 -5.13 -1.68
CA GLU A 31 -11.75 -4.90 -0.49
C GLU A 31 -10.97 -5.19 0.80
N ARG A 32 -10.16 -6.26 0.81
CA ARG A 32 -9.30 -6.56 1.96
C ARG A 32 -8.23 -5.49 2.19
N LEU A 33 -7.60 -4.98 1.14
CA LEU A 33 -6.60 -3.91 1.24
C LEU A 33 -7.23 -2.62 1.79
N ARG A 34 -8.48 -2.31 1.41
CA ARG A 34 -9.23 -1.17 1.95
C ARG A 34 -9.55 -1.31 3.44
N LEU A 35 -9.75 -2.52 3.96
CA LEU A 35 -9.92 -2.73 5.41
C LEU A 35 -8.61 -2.49 6.18
N LEU A 36 -7.46 -2.86 5.58
CA LEU A 36 -6.15 -2.66 6.19
C LEU A 36 -5.72 -1.19 6.28
N SER A 37 -6.21 -0.32 5.39
CA SER A 37 -5.85 1.11 5.41
C SER A 37 -6.28 1.81 6.70
N VAL A 38 -7.24 1.26 7.45
CA VAL A 38 -7.68 1.79 8.75
C VAL A 38 -6.61 1.62 9.84
N ILE A 39 -5.77 0.58 9.76
CA ILE A 39 -4.72 0.31 10.76
C ILE A 39 -3.47 1.16 10.51
N GLY A 40 -3.14 1.44 9.23
CA GLY A 40 -1.92 2.17 8.85
C GLY A 40 -1.97 3.68 9.04
N SER A 41 -3.16 4.28 9.19
CA SER A 41 -3.32 5.73 9.43
C SER A 41 -3.31 6.12 10.91
N GLN A 42 -3.15 5.16 11.81
CA GLN A 42 -3.05 5.45 13.24
C GLN A 42 -1.67 6.06 13.50
N ALA A 43 -1.62 7.29 13.99
CA ALA A 43 -0.38 7.84 14.51
C ALA A 43 0.12 6.88 15.59
N MET A 44 1.28 6.28 15.36
CA MET A 44 2.00 5.53 16.40
C MET A 44 2.52 6.57 17.41
N THR A 45 1.66 7.01 18.32
CA THR A 45 2.02 7.80 19.51
C THR A 45 2.51 6.89 20.61
#